data_AF-A0A969CSF3-F1
#
_entry.id   AF-A0A969CSF3-F1
#
_cell.length_a   1.000
_cell.length_b   1.000
_cell.length_c   1.000
_cell.angle_alpha   90.00
_cell.angle_beta   90.00
_cell.angle_gamma   90.00
#
_symmetry.space_group_name_H-M   'P 1'
#
loop_
_entity.id
_entity.type
_entity.pdbx_description
1 polymer ?
#
loop_
_entity_poly.entity_id
_entity_poly.type
_entity_poly.pdbx_seq_one_letter_code
_entity_poly.pdbx_strand_id
1 'polypeptide(L)'
;KTKHQLGTTFLVLLKPDQADSGQLLRQQANDFKAPVAGRYTLADDVLTIVTADPSLKLEERLWFANPNLRMRTSLIETADGFSVASFCSEIRRGVTSPPEKN
;
A
#
# COMPACT_ATOMS: atom_id res chain seq x y z
N LYS A 1 27.57 -2.00 8.07
CA LYS A 1 27.19 -0.71 7.44
C LYS A 1 25.75 -0.84 6.94
N THR A 2 24.82 -0.07 7.48
CA THR A 2 23.41 -0.12 7.08
C THR A 2 23.26 0.53 5.71
N LYS A 3 22.77 -0.21 4.72
CA LYS A 3 22.55 0.33 3.37
C LYS A 3 21.26 1.13 3.39
N HIS A 4 21.35 2.43 3.17
CA HIS A 4 20.16 3.27 3.02
C HIS A 4 19.48 2.91 1.70
N GLN A 5 18.23 2.47 1.77
CA GLN A 5 17.41 2.22 0.59
C GLN A 5 16.52 3.44 0.36
N LEU A 6 16.75 4.13 -0.76
CA LEU A 6 15.95 5.26 -1.23
C LEU A 6 15.19 4.83 -2.48
N GLY A 7 13.94 5.29 -2.64
CA GLY A 7 13.12 4.98 -3.80
C GLY A 7 11.86 5.85 -3.86
N THR A 8 11.31 5.95 -5.06
CA THR A 8 10.08 6.70 -5.37
C THR A 8 9.24 5.85 -6.32
N THR A 9 7.91 5.94 -6.21
CA THR A 9 6.98 5.24 -7.12
C THR A 9 5.70 6.04 -7.29
N PHE A 10 5.10 5.96 -8.47
CA PHE A 10 3.73 6.42 -8.71
C PHE A 10 2.72 5.29 -8.51
N LEU A 11 1.61 5.64 -7.86
CA LEU A 11 0.43 4.80 -7.67
C LEU A 11 -0.77 5.51 -8.30
N VAL A 12 -1.44 4.85 -9.25
CA VAL A 12 -2.64 5.38 -9.92
C VAL A 12 -3.81 4.45 -9.65
N LEU A 13 -4.87 4.97 -9.04
CA LEU A 13 -6.10 4.22 -8.78
C LEU A 13 -7.07 4.42 -9.95
N LEU A 14 -7.50 3.32 -10.56
CA LEU A 14 -8.56 3.30 -11.57
C LEU A 14 -9.84 2.82 -10.91
N LYS A 15 -10.71 3.79 -10.56
CA LYS A 15 -12.00 3.55 -9.92
C LYS A 15 -13.11 3.42 -10.97
N PRO A 16 -13.77 2.26 -11.12
CA PRO A 16 -15.03 2.19 -11.83
C PRO A 16 -16.12 2.97 -11.08
N ASP A 17 -17.12 3.47 -11.79
CA ASP A 17 -18.14 4.34 -11.19
C ASP A 17 -18.88 3.62 -10.05
N GLN A 18 -19.12 4.36 -8.97
CA GLN A 18 -19.77 3.91 -7.72
C GLN A 18 -19.17 2.67 -7.02
N ALA A 19 -17.88 2.35 -7.22
CA ALA A 19 -17.25 1.21 -6.55
C ALA A 19 -16.23 1.61 -5.46
N ASP A 20 -16.23 0.90 -4.33
CA ASP A 20 -15.16 0.98 -3.34
C ASP A 20 -14.00 0.03 -3.62
N SER A 21 -13.91 -0.48 -4.85
CA SER A 21 -12.79 -1.29 -5.32
C SER A 21 -12.45 -0.96 -6.76
N GLY A 22 -11.24 -1.27 -7.18
CA GLY A 22 -10.77 -0.95 -8.52
C GLY A 22 -9.37 -1.51 -8.81
N GLN A 23 -8.76 -1.05 -9.90
CA GLN A 23 -7.39 -1.41 -10.24
C GLN A 23 -6.40 -0.40 -9.68
N LEU A 24 -5.22 -0.87 -9.31
CA LEU A 24 -4.09 -0.04 -8.88
C LEU A 24 -2.94 -0.26 -9.86
N LEU A 25 -2.54 0.78 -10.57
CA LEU A 25 -1.33 0.76 -11.38
C LEU A 25 -0.15 1.26 -10.55
N ARG A 26 0.90 0.44 -10.46
CA ARG A 26 2.16 0.79 -9.81
C ARG A 26 3.25 0.93 -10.86
N GLN A 27 3.98 2.05 -10.83
CA GLN A 27 5.13 2.26 -11.72
C GLN A 27 6.18 1.16 -11.48
N GLN A 28 6.59 0.48 -12.56
CA GLN A 28 7.80 -0.35 -12.54
C GLN A 28 9.04 0.51 -12.80
N ALA A 29 10.16 0.13 -12.19
CA ALA A 29 11.44 0.83 -12.34
C ALA A 29 12.08 0.70 -13.75
N ASN A 30 11.41 0.03 -14.70
CA ASN A 30 11.93 -0.21 -16.04
C ASN A 30 10.88 0.22 -17.07
N ASP A 31 11.21 1.22 -17.89
CA ASP A 31 10.29 1.96 -18.77
C ASP A 31 9.67 1.12 -19.90
N PHE A 32 10.08 -0.15 -20.04
CA PHE A 32 9.63 -1.05 -21.09
C PHE A 32 8.71 -2.19 -20.61
N LYS A 33 8.39 -2.26 -19.31
CA LYS A 33 7.44 -3.26 -18.78
C LYS A 33 6.11 -2.61 -18.45
N ALA A 34 5.03 -3.32 -18.77
CA ALA A 34 3.69 -2.94 -18.37
C ALA A 34 3.63 -2.69 -16.85
N PRO A 35 2.88 -1.66 -16.38
CA PRO A 35 2.74 -1.40 -14.96
C PRO A 35 2.18 -2.63 -14.24
N VAL A 36 2.59 -2.82 -12.99
CA VAL A 36 1.99 -3.88 -12.18
C VAL A 36 0.56 -3.48 -11.86
N ALA A 37 -0.39 -4.28 -12.34
CA ALA A 37 -1.81 -4.09 -12.08
C ALA A 37 -2.20 -4.88 -10.83
N GLY A 38 -2.34 -4.18 -9.71
CA GLY A 38 -2.98 -4.69 -8.51
C GLY A 38 -4.48 -4.40 -8.49
N ARG A 39 -5.16 -4.90 -7.47
CA ARG A 39 -6.52 -4.51 -7.12
C ARG A 39 -6.50 -3.81 -5.77
N TYR A 40 -7.33 -2.80 -5.61
CA TYR A 40 -7.58 -2.19 -4.31
C TYR A 40 -9.04 -2.38 -3.91
N THR A 41 -9.30 -2.38 -2.60
CA THR A 41 -10.64 -2.33 -2.01
C THR A 41 -10.57 -1.46 -0.76
N LEU A 42 -11.53 -0.56 -0.61
CA LEU A 42 -11.72 0.29 0.55
C LEU A 42 -12.99 -0.18 1.26
N ALA A 43 -12.84 -0.72 2.45
CA ALA A 43 -13.98 -1.17 3.25
C ALA A 43 -13.65 -0.92 4.72
N ASP A 44 -14.64 -0.46 5.50
CA ASP A 44 -14.49 -0.22 6.94
C ASP A 44 -13.26 0.64 7.29
N ASP A 45 -13.01 1.70 6.52
CA ASP A 45 -11.84 2.59 6.64
C ASP A 45 -10.47 1.92 6.47
N VAL A 46 -10.45 0.70 5.90
CA VAL A 46 -9.24 -0.04 5.57
C VAL A 46 -9.05 -0.10 4.06
N LEU A 47 -7.91 0.43 3.58
CA LEU A 47 -7.45 0.23 2.22
C LEU A 47 -6.69 -1.09 2.14
N THR A 48 -7.24 -2.04 1.41
CA THR A 48 -6.58 -3.31 1.06
C THR A 48 -6.08 -3.24 -0.37
N ILE A 49 -4.81 -3.56 -0.59
CA ILE A 49 -4.17 -3.64 -1.91
C ILE A 49 -3.66 -5.06 -2.08
N VAL A 50 -4.09 -5.71 -3.16
CA VAL A 50 -3.61 -7.04 -3.53
C VAL A 50 -2.89 -6.94 -4.87
N THR A 51 -1.63 -7.35 -4.89
CA THR A 51 -0.85 -7.55 -6.11
C THR A 51 -0.49 -9.02 -6.19
N ALA A 52 -0.85 -9.69 -7.28
CA ALA A 52 -0.55 -11.10 -7.44
C ALA A 52 -0.19 -11.41 -8.90
N ASP A 53 0.81 -12.26 -9.05
CA ASP A 53 1.19 -12.93 -10.29
C ASP A 53 1.58 -14.39 -9.98
N PRO A 54 1.96 -15.23 -10.97
CA PRO A 54 2.31 -16.62 -10.70
C PRO A 54 3.51 -16.84 -9.75
N SER A 55 4.34 -15.83 -9.52
CA SER A 55 5.54 -15.90 -8.69
C SER A 55 5.36 -15.35 -7.28
N LEU A 56 4.47 -14.37 -7.12
CA LEU A 56 4.34 -13.56 -5.91
C LEU A 56 2.88 -13.19 -5.66
N LYS A 57 2.47 -13.26 -4.40
CA LYS A 57 1.27 -12.60 -3.88
C LYS A 57 1.66 -11.65 -2.76
N LEU A 58 1.24 -10.40 -2.88
CA LEU A 58 1.41 -9.35 -1.89
C LEU A 58 0.03 -8.81 -1.52
N GLU A 59 -0.31 -8.89 -0.24
CA GLU A 59 -1.46 -8.21 0.34
C GLU A 59 -0.96 -7.12 1.31
N GLU A 60 -1.40 -5.89 1.09
CA GLU A 60 -1.14 -4.76 1.99
C GLU A 60 -2.46 -4.23 2.54
N ARG A 61 -2.52 -3.98 3.85
CA ARG A 61 -3.68 -3.35 4.51
C ARG A 61 -3.22 -2.11 5.23
N LEU A 62 -3.86 -0.99 4.94
CA LEU A 62 -3.56 0.33 5.50
C LEU A 62 -4.80 0.92 6.15
N TRP A 63 -4.66 1.52 7.33
CA TRP A 63 -5.74 2.23 8.00
C TRP A 63 -5.18 3.33 8.89
N PHE A 64 -6.02 4.28 9.27
CA PHE A 64 -5.65 5.32 10.23
C PHE A 64 -6.17 4.95 11.61
N ALA A 65 -5.26 4.78 12.58
CA ALA A 65 -5.65 4.61 13.99
C ALA A 65 -6.13 5.93 14.60
N ASN A 66 -5.66 7.06 14.05
CA ASN A 66 -6.15 8.41 14.25
C ASN A 66 -5.62 9.31 13.10
N PRO A 67 -6.02 10.60 12.99
CA PRO A 67 -5.59 11.48 11.89
C PRO A 67 -4.07 11.65 11.72
N ASN A 68 -3.29 11.35 12.76
CA ASN A 68 -1.84 11.52 12.81
C ASN A 68 -1.06 10.19 12.82
N LEU A 69 -1.74 9.04 12.86
CA LEU A 69 -1.12 7.72 12.93
C LEU A 69 -1.74 6.77 11.89
N ARG A 70 -0.95 6.44 10.86
CA ARG A 70 -1.29 5.38 9.90
C ARG A 70 -0.63 4.08 10.32
N MET A 71 -1.38 3.00 10.24
CA MET A 71 -0.90 1.64 10.39
C MET A 71 -0.87 0.96 9.02
N ARG A 72 0.11 0.08 8.81
CA ARG A 72 0.18 -0.78 7.64
C ARG A 72 0.64 -2.17 8.02
N THR A 73 -0.04 -3.18 7.50
CA THR A 73 0.42 -4.57 7.52
C THR A 73 0.63 -5.04 6.09
N SER A 74 1.56 -5.96 5.89
CA SER A 74 1.71 -6.64 4.61
C SER A 74 2.07 -8.10 4.80
N LEU A 75 1.53 -8.95 3.92
CA LEU A 75 1.91 -10.34 3.77
C LEU A 75 2.41 -10.55 2.34
N ILE A 76 3.64 -11.02 2.23
CA ILE A 76 4.26 -11.46 0.99
C ILE A 76 4.31 -12.98 1.02
N GLU A 77 3.81 -13.62 -0.02
CA GLU A 77 3.89 -15.07 -0.26
C GLU A 77 4.51 -15.30 -1.63
N THR A 78 5.58 -16.07 -1.71
CA THR A 78 6.25 -16.44 -2.97
C THR A 78 6.02 -17.90 -3.32
N ALA A 79 6.08 -18.24 -4.61
CA ALA A 79 5.81 -19.59 -5.09
C ALA A 79 6.78 -20.66 -4.57
N ASP A 80 7.96 -20.27 -4.07
CA ASP A 80 8.95 -21.13 -3.42
C ASP A 80 8.62 -21.46 -1.95
N GLY A 81 7.46 -21.01 -1.45
CA GLY A 81 6.98 -21.29 -0.10
C GLY A 81 7.50 -20.34 0.97
N PHE A 82 8.21 -19.27 0.59
CA PHE A 82 8.63 -18.24 1.53
C PHE A 82 7.51 -17.24 1.81
N SER A 83 7.35 -16.85 3.07
CA SER A 83 6.35 -15.87 3.49
C SER A 83 6.94 -14.84 4.44
N VAL A 84 6.66 -13.56 4.20
CA VAL A 84 7.07 -12.45 5.07
C VAL A 84 5.86 -11.65 5.49
N ALA A 85 5.65 -11.55 6.81
CA ALA A 85 4.73 -10.60 7.40
C ALA A 85 5.49 -9.34 7.84
N SER A 86 4.89 -8.17 7.68
CA SER A 86 5.45 -6.91 8.14
C SER A 86 4.37 -6.04 8.76
N PHE A 87 4.76 -5.29 9.80
CA PHE A 87 3.94 -4.27 10.45
C PHE A 87 4.70 -2.95 10.46
N CYS A 88 4.02 -1.86 10.14
CA CYS A 88 4.56 -0.51 10.12
C CYS A 88 3.62 0.46 10.84
N SER A 89 4.18 1.30 11.69
CA SER A 89 3.52 2.47 12.29
C SER A 89 4.12 3.75 11.72
N GLU A 90 3.30 4.62 11.15
CA GLU A 90 3.74 5.82 10.43
C GLU A 90 3.09 7.07 11.04
N ILE A 91 3.89 7.94 11.64
CA ILE A 91 3.43 9.17 12.30
C ILE A 91 3.55 10.35 11.33
N ARG A 92 2.46 11.10 11.15
CA ARG A 92 2.44 12.33 10.36
C ARG A 92 3.37 13.37 10.99
N ARG A 93 4.36 13.85 10.23
CA ARG A 93 5.22 14.99 10.63
C ARG A 93 4.66 16.30 10.08
N GLY A 94 4.90 17.42 10.78
CA GLY A 94 4.56 18.76 10.29
C GLY A 94 3.20 19.31 10.72
N VAL A 95 2.47 18.63 11.61
CA VAL A 95 1.28 19.21 12.28
C VAL A 95 1.76 19.82 13.60
N THR A 96 1.81 21.14 13.69
CA THR A 96 2.25 21.86 14.91
C THR A 96 1.14 22.00 15.97
N SER A 97 -0.11 21.72 15.61
CA SER A 97 -1.26 21.81 16.53
C SER A 97 -2.27 20.70 16.25
N PRO A 98 -2.77 19.98 17.27
CA PRO A 98 -3.87 19.03 17.11
C PRO A 98 -5.11 19.71 16.48
N PRO A 99 -5.91 18.99 15.68
CA PRO A 99 -7.18 19.53 15.21
C PRO A 99 -8.06 19.92 16.40
N GLU A 100 -8.73 21.08 16.31
CA GLU A 100 -9.68 21.53 17.34
C GLU A 100 -10.78 20.49 17.51
N LYS A 101 -11.11 20.19 18.76
CA LYS A 101 -12.29 19.39 19.09
C LYS A 101 -13.52 20.28 18.90
N ASN A 102 -14.39 19.92 17.96
CA ASN A 102 -15.77 20.40 17.93
C ASN A 102 -16.58 19.76 19.07
#